data_AF-A0A8J5Q2A0-F1
#
_entry.id   AF-A0A8J5Q2A0-F1
#
_cell.length_a   1.000
_cell.length_b   1.000
_cell.length_c   1.000
_cell.angle_alpha   90.00
_cell.angle_beta   90.00
_cell.angle_gamma   90.00
#
_symmetry.space_group_name_H-M   'P 1'
#
loop_
_entity.id
_entity.type
_entity.pdbx_description
1 polymer ?
#
loop_
_entity_poly.entity_id
_entity_poly.type
_entity_poly.pdbx_seq_one_letter_code
_entity_poly.pdbx_strand_id
1 'polypeptide(L)'
;MEPVRPIETIDPVQLITTPSNKKVVDFGQNLVGYVRLKRDIGQKGDKVTLRHPEVLEDGELRLRPLRICEATDEYVCDGGAAASWEPSFTYHGFRYCQVDGWSMEIDLLDSIQAVVCHNDMELAGEFACSDARLNNLYRNATWSMRGNFFSIPTDCPQRDERLGWTRDIAQFAHTAVKLCDCFGFLKDWLVDPVHG
;
A
#
# COMPACT_ATOMS: atom_id res chain seq x y z
N MET A 1 9.02 17.36 10.18
CA MET A 1 8.35 16.23 9.52
C MET A 1 9.38 15.29 8.93
N GLU A 2 9.26 14.02 9.28
CA GLU A 2 10.01 12.90 8.73
C GLU A 2 9.57 12.69 7.26
N PRO A 3 10.49 12.43 6.31
CA PRO A 3 10.09 12.24 4.92
C PRO A 3 9.33 10.92 4.73
N VAL A 4 8.53 10.83 3.66
CA VAL A 4 8.02 9.55 3.20
C VAL A 4 9.18 8.72 2.65
N ARG A 5 9.26 7.45 3.08
CA ARG A 5 10.29 6.49 2.65
C ARG A 5 9.66 5.14 2.31
N PRO A 6 10.33 4.31 1.49
CA PRO A 6 10.07 2.88 1.46
C PRO A 6 10.59 2.26 2.76
N ILE A 7 9.68 1.79 3.60
CA ILE A 7 9.95 1.36 4.99
C ILE A 7 10.26 -0.12 5.06
N GLU A 8 9.46 -0.95 4.39
CA GLU A 8 9.65 -2.40 4.37
C GLU A 8 9.11 -3.01 3.07
N THR A 9 9.51 -4.25 2.79
CA THR A 9 9.03 -5.05 1.66
C THR A 9 8.23 -6.24 2.17
N ILE A 10 7.08 -6.51 1.56
CA ILE A 10 6.24 -7.66 1.86
C ILE A 10 6.23 -8.61 0.66
N ASP A 11 6.70 -9.83 0.89
CA ASP A 11 6.59 -10.93 -0.06
C ASP A 11 5.14 -11.44 -0.12
N PRO A 12 4.67 -11.87 -1.30
CA PRO A 12 3.32 -12.36 -1.45
C PRO A 12 3.12 -13.69 -0.70
N VAL A 13 1.91 -13.88 -0.16
CA VAL A 13 1.58 -15.09 0.62
C VAL A 13 0.93 -16.18 -0.22
N GLN A 14 0.24 -15.81 -1.31
CA GLN A 14 -0.39 -16.76 -2.22
C GLN A 14 -0.69 -16.15 -3.59
N LEU A 15 -0.78 -17.02 -4.60
CA LEU A 15 -1.36 -16.72 -5.90
C LEU A 15 -2.79 -17.28 -5.96
N ILE A 16 -3.75 -16.42 -6.28
CA ILE A 16 -5.17 -16.73 -6.43
C ILE A 16 -5.49 -16.72 -7.93
N THR A 17 -6.24 -17.72 -8.38
CA THR A 17 -6.92 -17.68 -9.68
C THR A 17 -8.38 -17.32 -9.44
N THR A 18 -8.82 -16.17 -9.97
CA THR A 18 -10.20 -15.71 -9.83
C THR A 18 -11.16 -16.57 -10.67
N PRO A 19 -12.49 -16.52 -10.40
CA PRO A 19 -13.49 -17.19 -11.25
C PRO A 19 -13.40 -16.82 -12.73
N SER A 20 -13.01 -15.59 -13.05
CA SER A 20 -12.74 -15.08 -14.41
C SER A 20 -11.34 -15.41 -14.95
N ASN A 21 -10.64 -16.34 -14.29
CA ASN A 21 -9.32 -16.84 -14.66
C ASN A 21 -8.23 -15.75 -14.66
N LYS A 22 -8.32 -14.79 -13.74
CA LYS A 22 -7.29 -13.76 -13.51
C LYS A 22 -6.30 -14.21 -12.44
N LYS A 23 -5.04 -13.78 -12.59
CA LYS A 23 -3.99 -14.00 -11.60
C LYS A 23 -3.99 -12.85 -10.59
N VAL A 24 -4.23 -13.17 -9.32
CA VAL A 24 -4.26 -12.19 -8.23
C VAL A 24 -3.27 -12.61 -7.15
N VAL A 25 -2.31 -11.74 -6.87
CA VAL A 25 -1.36 -11.90 -5.79
C VAL A 25 -1.97 -11.35 -4.50
N ASP A 26 -1.95 -12.13 -3.42
CA ASP A 26 -2.34 -11.67 -2.07
C ASP A 26 -1.07 -11.44 -1.24
N PHE A 27 -0.93 -10.24 -0.67
CA PHE A 27 0.19 -9.90 0.23
C PHE A 27 -0.11 -10.19 1.70
N GLY A 28 -1.32 -10.65 2.04
CA GLY A 28 -1.74 -11.01 3.39
C GLY A 28 -2.06 -9.80 4.30
N GLN A 29 -1.68 -8.58 3.89
CA GLN A 29 -1.86 -7.34 4.63
C GLN A 29 -2.39 -6.25 3.70
N ASN A 30 -3.42 -5.49 4.13
CA ASN A 30 -3.79 -4.25 3.46
C ASN A 30 -2.76 -3.18 3.82
N LEU A 31 -2.02 -2.69 2.84
CA LEU A 31 -0.85 -1.82 2.99
C LEU A 31 -0.98 -0.60 2.09
N VAL A 32 -0.06 0.35 2.27
CA VAL A 32 0.04 1.55 1.41
C VAL A 32 1.44 1.64 0.85
N GLY A 33 1.53 1.86 -0.45
CA GLY A 33 2.79 1.94 -1.19
C GLY A 33 2.60 1.48 -2.62
N TYR A 34 3.48 0.63 -3.12
CA TYR A 34 3.43 0.17 -4.51
C TYR A 34 3.98 -1.24 -4.66
N VAL A 35 3.78 -1.82 -5.84
CA VAL A 35 4.39 -3.10 -6.21
C VAL A 35 5.74 -2.86 -6.89
N ARG A 36 6.74 -3.66 -6.50
CA ARG A 36 8.03 -3.79 -7.19
C ARG A 36 8.09 -5.14 -7.91
N LEU A 37 8.47 -5.08 -9.18
CA LEU A 37 8.92 -6.24 -9.95
C LEU A 37 10.42 -6.42 -9.70
N LYS A 38 10.82 -7.57 -9.15
CA LYS A 38 12.17 -7.83 -8.61
C LYS A 38 13.25 -8.07 -9.66
N ARG A 39 12.88 -8.15 -10.94
CA ARG A 39 13.75 -8.50 -12.08
C ARG A 39 13.11 -8.02 -13.37
N ASP A 40 13.88 -8.05 -14.47
CA ASP A 40 13.27 -8.02 -15.79
C ASP A 40 12.44 -9.30 -15.94
N ILE A 41 11.20 -9.11 -16.35
CA ILE A 41 10.19 -10.14 -16.30
C ILE A 41 9.84 -10.67 -17.68
N GLY A 42 10.25 -10.03 -18.79
CA GLY A 42 9.80 -10.41 -20.13
C GLY A 42 10.66 -9.91 -21.28
N GLN A 43 10.18 -10.12 -22.51
CA GLN A 43 10.84 -9.63 -23.72
C GLN A 43 10.47 -8.17 -23.98
N LYS A 44 11.32 -7.47 -24.73
CA LYS A 44 11.04 -6.09 -25.13
C LYS A 44 9.65 -5.97 -25.78
N GLY A 45 8.81 -5.11 -25.21
CA GLY A 45 7.44 -4.86 -25.67
C GLY A 45 6.37 -5.64 -24.93
N ASP A 46 6.72 -6.65 -24.11
CA ASP A 46 5.77 -7.31 -23.24
C ASP A 46 5.20 -6.30 -22.24
N LYS A 47 3.87 -6.29 -22.09
CA LYS A 47 3.16 -5.36 -21.20
C LYS A 47 2.57 -6.10 -20.03
N VAL A 48 2.90 -5.65 -18.82
CA VAL A 48 2.29 -6.10 -17.57
C VAL A 48 1.45 -4.97 -16.99
N THR A 49 0.22 -5.29 -16.60
CA THR A 49 -0.71 -4.37 -15.96
C THR A 49 -0.99 -4.84 -14.55
N LEU A 50 -0.79 -3.96 -13.57
CA LEU A 50 -0.94 -4.20 -12.14
C LEU A 50 -2.13 -3.39 -11.61
N ARG A 51 -3.15 -4.04 -11.05
CA ARG A 51 -4.31 -3.37 -10.44
C ARG A 51 -4.42 -3.68 -8.95
N HIS A 52 -4.70 -2.65 -8.15
CA HIS A 52 -4.48 -2.67 -6.70
C HIS A 52 -5.78 -2.50 -5.88
N PRO A 53 -6.60 -3.55 -5.66
CA PRO A 53 -7.74 -3.46 -4.74
C PRO A 53 -7.37 -3.71 -3.27
N GLU A 54 -8.20 -3.21 -2.36
CA GLU A 54 -8.13 -3.57 -0.95
C GLU A 54 -8.76 -4.94 -0.65
N VAL A 55 -9.81 -5.32 -1.38
CA VAL A 55 -10.62 -6.50 -1.10
C VAL A 55 -11.02 -7.25 -2.37
N LEU A 56 -11.32 -8.54 -2.21
CA LEU A 56 -12.01 -9.34 -3.21
C LEU A 56 -13.50 -9.49 -2.82
N GLU A 57 -14.39 -9.48 -3.79
CA GLU A 57 -15.83 -9.74 -3.64
C GLU A 57 -16.19 -10.91 -4.55
N ASP A 58 -16.73 -11.98 -3.99
CA ASP A 58 -17.01 -13.25 -4.70
C ASP A 58 -15.79 -13.83 -5.45
N GLY A 59 -14.58 -13.59 -4.92
CA GLY A 59 -13.32 -14.04 -5.51
C GLY A 59 -12.79 -13.16 -6.65
N GLU A 60 -13.46 -12.05 -6.94
CA GLU A 60 -13.08 -11.08 -7.98
C GLU A 60 -12.59 -9.74 -7.40
N LEU A 61 -11.88 -8.97 -8.22
CA LEU A 61 -11.43 -7.62 -7.89
C LEU A 61 -12.61 -6.70 -7.51
N ARG A 62 -12.56 -6.08 -6.32
CA ARG A 62 -13.52 -5.05 -5.94
C ARG A 62 -12.95 -3.64 -6.11
N LEU A 63 -13.07 -3.08 -7.31
CA LEU A 63 -12.54 -1.75 -7.64
C LEU A 63 -13.54 -0.60 -7.46
N ARG A 64 -14.85 -0.87 -7.43
CA ARG A 64 -15.90 0.16 -7.27
C ARG A 64 -15.65 1.15 -6.11
N PRO A 65 -15.18 0.72 -4.91
CA PRO A 65 -14.90 1.64 -3.80
C PRO A 65 -13.79 2.67 -4.08
N LEU A 66 -12.95 2.45 -5.09
CA LEU A 66 -11.91 3.41 -5.51
C LEU A 66 -12.48 4.64 -6.24
N ARG A 67 -13.78 4.62 -6.57
CA ARG A 67 -14.50 5.64 -7.34
C ARG A 67 -13.81 5.89 -8.69
N ILE A 68 -13.26 7.08 -8.96
CA ILE A 68 -12.58 7.39 -10.22
C ILE A 68 -11.06 7.12 -10.18
N CYS A 69 -10.51 6.68 -9.05
CA CYS A 69 -9.11 6.27 -8.98
C CYS A 69 -8.92 4.92 -9.66
N GLU A 70 -8.12 4.88 -10.72
CA GLU A 70 -7.86 3.65 -11.48
C GLU A 70 -6.96 2.66 -10.72
N ALA A 71 -6.08 3.17 -9.84
CA ALA A 71 -5.08 2.39 -9.07
C ALA A 71 -4.37 1.31 -9.91
N THR A 72 -3.98 1.69 -11.14
CA THR A 72 -3.42 0.80 -12.15
C THR A 72 -2.05 1.29 -12.58
N ASP A 73 -1.06 0.40 -12.57
CA ASP A 73 0.26 0.66 -13.13
C ASP A 73 0.48 -0.22 -14.36
N GLU A 74 1.15 0.34 -15.36
CA GLU A 74 1.50 -0.37 -16.59
C GLU A 74 3.00 -0.32 -16.81
N TYR A 75 3.60 -1.49 -16.94
CA TYR A 75 5.01 -1.66 -17.25
C TYR A 75 5.16 -2.30 -18.63
N VAL A 76 5.97 -1.68 -19.48
CA VAL A 76 6.38 -2.24 -20.77
C VAL A 76 7.85 -2.63 -20.67
N CYS A 77 8.13 -3.92 -20.81
CA CYS A 77 9.47 -4.46 -20.70
C CYS A 77 10.35 -3.87 -21.81
N ASP A 78 11.56 -3.46 -21.48
CA ASP A 78 12.53 -2.94 -22.45
C ASP A 78 13.41 -4.05 -23.05
N GLY A 79 13.28 -5.28 -22.52
CA GLY A 79 14.08 -6.47 -22.85
C GLY A 79 15.57 -6.31 -22.53
N GLY A 80 15.88 -5.37 -21.63
CA GLY A 80 17.22 -5.07 -21.16
C GLY A 80 17.48 -5.60 -19.75
N ALA A 81 18.71 -5.47 -19.27
CA ALA A 81 19.15 -5.97 -17.96
C ALA A 81 18.60 -5.17 -16.76
N ALA A 82 17.42 -4.54 -16.86
CA ALA A 82 16.81 -3.81 -15.75
C ALA A 82 16.53 -4.80 -14.62
N ALA A 83 17.33 -4.72 -13.55
CA ALA A 83 17.26 -5.68 -12.45
C ALA A 83 15.97 -5.56 -11.62
N SER A 84 15.16 -4.52 -11.79
CA SER A 84 13.86 -4.36 -11.13
C SER A 84 13.08 -3.17 -11.70
N TRP A 85 11.75 -3.19 -11.59
CA TRP A 85 10.89 -2.04 -11.87
C TRP A 85 10.01 -1.70 -10.66
N GLU A 86 9.81 -0.39 -10.42
CA GLU A 86 8.86 0.15 -9.45
C GLU A 86 8.37 1.54 -9.90
N PRO A 87 7.15 1.96 -9.54
CA PRO A 87 6.67 3.29 -9.86
C PRO A 87 7.34 4.37 -8.98
N SER A 88 7.63 5.53 -9.57
CA SER A 88 8.27 6.64 -8.84
C SER A 88 7.30 7.70 -8.30
N PHE A 89 6.13 7.86 -8.93
CA PHE A 89 5.24 9.02 -8.69
C PHE A 89 3.78 8.64 -8.40
N THR A 90 3.55 7.42 -7.91
CA THR A 90 2.23 6.99 -7.45
C THR A 90 2.36 6.06 -6.24
N TYR A 91 1.25 5.91 -5.53
CA TYR A 91 1.07 4.92 -4.48
C TYR A 91 -0.39 4.49 -4.44
N HIS A 92 -0.65 3.33 -3.85
CA HIS A 92 -1.95 2.70 -3.76
C HIS A 92 -2.15 2.16 -2.35
N GLY A 93 -3.41 2.14 -1.89
CA GLY A 93 -3.82 1.35 -0.72
C GLY A 93 -4.42 0.02 -1.20
N PHE A 94 -3.78 -1.10 -0.87
CA PHE A 94 -4.17 -2.40 -1.40
C PHE A 94 -3.70 -3.57 -0.53
N ARG A 95 -4.37 -4.71 -0.67
CA ARG A 95 -3.91 -6.01 -0.18
C ARG A 95 -3.58 -6.96 -1.32
N TYR A 96 -4.30 -6.83 -2.42
CA TYR A 96 -4.18 -7.71 -3.57
C TYR A 96 -3.62 -6.95 -4.76
N CYS A 97 -2.97 -7.66 -5.67
CA CYS A 97 -2.56 -7.13 -6.96
C CYS A 97 -2.99 -8.10 -8.06
N GLN A 98 -3.91 -7.69 -8.94
CA GLN A 98 -4.15 -8.44 -10.17
C GLN A 98 -3.02 -8.14 -11.16
N VAL A 99 -2.47 -9.21 -11.73
CA VAL A 99 -1.41 -9.15 -12.73
C VAL A 99 -1.94 -9.67 -14.06
N ASP A 100 -2.18 -8.77 -14.99
CA ASP A 100 -2.50 -9.10 -16.38
C ASP A 100 -1.24 -9.02 -17.27
N GLY A 101 -1.22 -9.81 -18.36
CA GLY A 101 -0.11 -9.81 -19.30
C GLY A 101 1.10 -10.65 -18.88
N TRP A 102 0.99 -11.44 -17.80
CA TRP A 102 2.07 -12.33 -17.35
C TRP A 102 2.15 -13.63 -18.18
N SER A 103 2.93 -13.59 -19.26
CA SER A 103 3.20 -14.69 -20.19
C SER A 103 4.52 -15.43 -19.93
N MET A 104 5.25 -15.07 -18.89
CA MET A 104 6.66 -15.43 -18.74
C MET A 104 6.84 -16.69 -17.90
N GLU A 105 7.91 -17.45 -18.18
CA GLU A 105 8.17 -18.74 -17.52
C GLU A 105 8.59 -18.60 -16.05
N ILE A 106 9.03 -17.40 -15.66
CA ILE A 106 9.46 -17.12 -14.30
C ILE A 106 8.23 -17.11 -13.38
N ASP A 107 8.41 -17.71 -12.20
CA ASP A 107 7.39 -17.70 -11.16
C ASP A 107 7.03 -16.26 -10.73
N LEU A 108 5.72 -16.00 -10.70
CA LEU A 108 5.18 -14.68 -10.40
C LEU A 108 5.43 -14.28 -8.95
N LEU A 109 5.27 -15.21 -7.99
CA LEU A 109 5.43 -14.92 -6.57
C LEU A 109 6.89 -14.61 -6.22
N ASP A 110 7.84 -15.27 -6.89
CA ASP A 110 9.28 -15.01 -6.73
C ASP A 110 9.75 -13.71 -7.40
N SER A 111 8.89 -13.08 -8.21
CA SER A 111 9.22 -11.92 -9.04
C SER A 111 8.51 -10.63 -8.63
N ILE A 112 7.59 -10.70 -7.67
CA ILE A 112 6.79 -9.56 -7.20
C ILE A 112 6.95 -9.37 -5.69
N GLN A 113 6.92 -8.12 -5.24
CA GLN A 113 6.79 -7.77 -3.81
C GLN A 113 6.01 -6.46 -3.68
N ALA A 114 5.38 -6.24 -2.53
CA ALA A 114 4.88 -4.93 -2.16
C ALA A 114 5.95 -4.16 -1.40
N VAL A 115 6.05 -2.85 -1.65
CA VAL A 115 6.90 -1.92 -0.92
C VAL A 115 5.97 -1.01 -0.11
N VAL A 116 6.11 -1.05 1.21
CA VAL A 116 5.31 -0.24 2.14
C VAL A 116 5.96 1.13 2.27
N CYS A 117 5.16 2.18 2.09
CA CYS A 117 5.63 3.56 2.12
C CYS A 117 4.77 4.39 3.07
N HIS A 118 5.41 5.15 3.95
CA HIS A 118 4.78 6.15 4.81
C HIS A 118 5.86 7.11 5.36
N ASN A 119 5.46 8.16 6.08
CA ASN A 119 6.43 8.99 6.83
C ASN A 119 7.22 8.12 7.80
N ASP A 120 8.54 8.26 7.80
CA ASP A 120 9.48 7.43 8.56
C ASP A 120 9.45 7.77 10.06
N MET A 121 8.33 7.46 10.71
CA MET A 121 8.09 7.67 12.13
C MET A 121 8.39 6.40 12.92
N GLU A 122 8.97 6.58 14.11
CA GLU A 122 9.27 5.48 15.02
C GLU A 122 8.03 5.07 15.82
N LEU A 123 7.88 3.76 16.10
CA LEU A 123 6.86 3.27 17.01
C LEU A 123 7.15 3.79 18.43
N ALA A 124 6.14 4.32 19.11
CA ALA A 124 6.26 4.80 20.49
C ALA A 124 6.29 3.65 21.51
N GLY A 125 5.82 2.47 21.11
CA GLY A 125 5.84 1.27 21.95
C GLY A 125 5.21 0.07 21.28
N GLU A 126 5.12 -1.02 22.05
CA GLU A 126 4.48 -2.26 21.64
C GLU A 126 3.32 -2.62 22.58
N PHE A 127 2.38 -3.40 22.09
CA PHE A 127 1.27 -3.92 22.87
C PHE A 127 1.11 -5.42 22.63
N ALA A 128 0.99 -6.17 23.72
CA ALA A 128 0.63 -7.58 23.69
C ALA A 128 -0.20 -7.95 24.93
N CYS A 129 -1.18 -8.82 24.72
CA CYS A 129 -1.97 -9.43 25.79
C CYS A 129 -2.38 -10.86 25.42
N SER A 130 -3.06 -11.56 26.35
CA SER A 130 -3.50 -12.94 26.13
C SER A 130 -4.65 -13.09 25.13
N ASP A 131 -5.38 -12.01 24.81
CA ASP A 131 -6.46 -12.06 23.81
C ASP A 131 -5.91 -11.71 22.43
N ALA A 132 -5.83 -12.72 21.55
CA ALA A 132 -5.35 -12.58 20.19
C ALA A 132 -6.15 -11.53 19.37
N ARG A 133 -7.43 -11.30 19.69
CA ARG A 133 -8.25 -10.30 18.99
C ARG A 133 -7.78 -8.88 19.30
N LEU A 134 -7.40 -8.61 20.55
CA LEU A 134 -6.87 -7.30 20.95
C LEU A 134 -5.50 -7.05 20.34
N ASN A 135 -4.65 -8.07 20.26
CA ASN A 135 -3.35 -7.97 19.58
C ASN A 135 -3.55 -7.68 18.07
N ASN A 136 -4.54 -8.33 17.44
CA ASN A 136 -4.90 -8.07 16.05
C ASN A 136 -5.49 -6.66 15.86
N LEU A 137 -6.32 -6.17 16.79
CA LEU A 137 -6.85 -4.81 16.75
C LEU A 137 -5.73 -3.77 16.82
N TYR A 138 -4.77 -3.95 17.74
CA TYR A 138 -3.58 -3.10 17.83
C TYR A 138 -2.81 -3.09 16.50
N ARG A 139 -2.48 -4.27 15.96
CA ARG A 139 -1.78 -4.40 14.69
C ARG A 139 -2.53 -3.71 13.55
N ASN A 140 -3.84 -3.88 13.47
CA ASN A 140 -4.67 -3.23 12.45
C ASN A 140 -4.63 -1.70 12.60
N ALA A 141 -4.75 -1.18 13.83
CA ALA A 141 -4.68 0.26 14.07
C ALA A 141 -3.32 0.85 13.66
N THR A 142 -2.22 0.14 13.95
CA THR A 142 -0.88 0.54 13.52
C THR A 142 -0.75 0.54 11.99
N TRP A 143 -1.24 -0.49 11.30
CA TRP A 143 -1.22 -0.52 9.83
C TRP A 143 -2.08 0.58 9.20
N SER A 144 -3.27 0.84 9.75
CA SER A 144 -4.13 1.93 9.29
C SER A 144 -3.51 3.30 9.51
N MET A 145 -2.83 3.51 10.64
CA MET A 145 -2.08 4.73 10.92
C MET A 145 -0.94 4.90 9.91
N ARG A 146 -0.09 3.89 9.76
CA ARG A 146 1.02 3.90 8.80
C ARG A 146 0.53 4.24 7.39
N GLY A 147 -0.57 3.62 6.96
CA GLY A 147 -1.14 3.88 5.66
C GLY A 147 -1.67 5.30 5.44
N ASN A 148 -2.09 6.00 6.49
CA ASN A 148 -2.67 7.34 6.39
C ASN A 148 -1.72 8.46 6.82
N PHE A 149 -0.50 8.14 7.24
CA PHE A 149 0.52 9.13 7.54
C PHE A 149 1.49 9.17 6.36
N PHE A 150 1.06 9.88 5.32
CA PHE A 150 1.76 9.96 4.04
C PHE A 150 1.80 11.42 3.57
N SER A 151 2.85 12.13 3.95
CA SER A 151 3.03 13.59 3.91
C SER A 151 2.02 14.39 4.76
N ILE A 152 0.76 13.99 4.79
CA ILE A 152 -0.32 14.59 5.59
C ILE A 152 -1.18 13.46 6.21
N PRO A 153 -1.93 13.70 7.31
CA PRO A 153 -2.81 12.71 7.90
C PRO A 153 -4.07 12.55 7.05
N THR A 154 -4.11 11.55 6.17
CA THR A 154 -5.21 11.34 5.24
C THR A 154 -6.41 10.62 5.87
N ASP A 155 -7.60 10.81 5.31
CA ASP A 155 -8.79 10.01 5.66
C ASP A 155 -8.68 8.56 5.16
N CYS A 156 -8.10 8.39 3.97
CA CYS A 156 -7.95 7.10 3.33
C CYS A 156 -6.81 7.12 2.29
N PRO A 157 -6.13 5.98 2.02
CA PRO A 157 -4.99 5.96 1.11
C PRO A 157 -5.27 5.44 -0.31
N GLN A 158 -6.46 4.88 -0.56
CA GLN A 158 -6.75 4.08 -1.76
C GLN A 158 -7.53 4.83 -2.84
N ARG A 159 -8.60 5.54 -2.48
CA ARG A 159 -9.50 6.18 -3.44
C ARG A 159 -9.02 7.57 -3.84
N ASP A 160 -9.72 8.20 -4.77
CA ASP A 160 -9.65 9.60 -5.21
C ASP A 160 -10.01 10.61 -4.09
N GLU A 161 -9.40 10.48 -2.91
CA GLU A 161 -9.58 11.43 -1.80
C GLU A 161 -8.23 11.77 -1.19
N ARG A 162 -7.74 10.95 -0.24
CA ARG A 162 -6.39 11.09 0.34
C ARG A 162 -6.15 12.50 0.87
N LEU A 163 -7.20 13.09 1.48
CA LEU A 163 -7.19 14.48 1.93
C LEU A 163 -6.95 14.55 3.43
N GLY A 164 -6.34 15.65 3.87
CA GLY A 164 -6.09 15.96 5.28
C GLY A 164 -7.35 16.36 6.03
N TRP A 165 -8.33 15.46 6.15
CA TRP A 165 -9.59 15.75 6.84
C TRP A 165 -9.34 16.04 8.32
N THR A 166 -9.59 17.28 8.72
CA THR A 166 -9.23 17.79 10.06
C THR A 166 -9.92 17.05 11.20
N ARG A 167 -11.14 16.57 10.98
CA ARG A 167 -11.93 15.85 12.00
C ARG A 167 -11.34 14.47 12.29
N ASP A 168 -10.92 13.76 11.25
CA ASP A 168 -10.39 12.40 11.33
C ASP A 168 -9.15 12.38 12.20
N ILE A 169 -8.19 13.27 11.92
CA ILE A 169 -6.99 13.37 12.74
C ILE A 169 -7.27 13.96 14.12
N ALA A 170 -8.21 14.92 14.26
CA ALA A 170 -8.59 15.42 15.59
C ALA A 170 -9.12 14.31 16.50
N GLN A 171 -9.86 13.35 15.95
CA GLN A 171 -10.38 12.19 16.69
C GLN A 171 -9.30 11.14 16.95
N PHE A 172 -8.38 10.92 16.01
CA PHE A 172 -7.37 9.86 16.09
C PHE A 172 -6.05 10.28 16.77
N ALA A 173 -5.76 11.59 16.90
CA ALA A 173 -4.48 12.10 17.39
C ALA A 173 -4.04 11.48 18.73
N HIS A 174 -4.96 11.31 19.68
CA HIS A 174 -4.67 10.70 20.98
C HIS A 174 -4.21 9.24 20.88
N THR A 175 -4.72 8.51 19.90
CA THR A 175 -4.27 7.14 19.60
C THR A 175 -2.94 7.19 18.85
N ALA A 176 -2.80 8.07 17.85
CA ALA A 176 -1.60 8.20 17.04
C ALA A 176 -0.34 8.42 17.90
N VAL A 177 -0.40 9.35 18.88
CA VAL A 177 0.73 9.65 19.78
C VAL A 177 1.07 8.52 20.76
N LYS A 178 0.20 7.51 20.91
CA LYS A 178 0.50 6.28 21.66
C LYS A 178 1.10 5.18 20.80
N LEU A 179 0.86 5.23 19.48
CA LEU A 179 1.34 4.24 18.53
C LEU A 179 2.72 4.61 17.98
N CYS A 180 2.94 5.88 17.61
CA CYS A 180 4.20 6.36 17.05
C CYS A 180 4.61 7.72 17.65
N ASP A 181 5.91 8.03 17.57
CA ASP A 181 6.36 9.42 17.67
C ASP A 181 5.97 10.16 16.39
N CYS A 182 4.82 10.81 16.43
CA CYS A 182 4.27 11.61 15.33
C CYS A 182 4.25 13.10 15.66
N PHE A 183 5.03 13.57 16.65
CA PHE A 183 5.04 14.99 17.02
C PHE A 183 5.53 15.87 15.86
N GLY A 184 6.64 15.49 15.22
CA GLY A 184 7.24 16.20 14.11
C GLY A 184 6.32 16.30 12.89
N PHE A 185 5.53 15.26 12.65
CA PHE A 185 4.52 15.18 11.59
C PHE A 185 3.29 16.06 11.88
N LEU A 186 2.66 15.90 13.05
CA LEU A 186 1.45 16.65 13.39
C LEU A 186 1.72 18.15 13.57
N LYS A 187 2.89 18.50 14.11
CA LYS A 187 3.31 19.90 14.22
C LYS A 187 3.40 20.57 12.85
N ASP A 188 3.93 19.86 11.84
CA ASP A 188 4.05 20.36 10.47
C ASP A 188 2.65 20.53 9.85
N TRP A 189 1.82 19.50 9.94
CA TRP A 189 0.45 19.55 9.44
C TRP A 189 -0.38 20.68 10.06
N LEU A 190 -0.20 21.01 11.34
CA LEU A 190 -0.94 22.11 11.99
C LEU A 190 -0.60 23.49 11.42
N VAL A 191 0.49 23.65 10.65
CA VAL A 191 0.80 24.89 9.94
C VAL A 191 -0.15 25.10 8.76
N ASP A 192 -0.54 24.04 8.06
CA ASP A 192 -1.31 24.15 6.81
C ASP A 192 -2.72 24.73 7.00
N PRO A 193 -3.55 24.27 7.96
CA PRO A 193 -4.87 24.86 8.20
C PRO A 193 -4.84 26.33 8.64
N VAL A 194 -3.71 26.82 9.15
CA VAL A 194 -3.53 28.21 9.61
C VAL A 194 -3.19 29.14 8.44
N HIS A 195 -2.63 28.60 7.35
CA HIS A 195 -2.20 29.37 6.18
C HIS A 195 -3.08 29.13 4.93
N GLY A 196 -4.17 28.37 5.08
CA GLY A 196 -5.17 28.10 4.04
C GLY A 196 -6.25 29.17 3.89
#